data_AF-A0A7R9UNW1-F1
#
_entry.id   AF-A0A7R9UNW1-F1
#
_cell.length_a   1.000
_cell.length_b   1.000
_cell.length_c   1.000
_cell.angle_alpha   90.00
_cell.angle_beta   90.00
_cell.angle_gamma   90.00
#
_symmetry.space_group_name_H-M   'P 1'
#
loop_
_entity.id
_entity.type
_entity.pdbx_description
1 polymer ?
#
loop_
_entity_poly.entity_id
_entity_poly.type
_entity_poly.pdbx_seq_one_letter_code
_entity_poly.pdbx_strand_id
1 'polypeptide(L)'
;SSAALLEVAHRLPALEVLHVGGCPELDDAGVSAVATRCARLRSLDVSGSSMRDESLHVLAAHAHVLEDVNIAACFYLTSDVIREFVHTRESLRRLTLSRSLTCSSWFTDSLARELPKLELAIEAAQVPQSLRWHPLPFTEFY
;
A
#
# COMPACT_ATOMS: atom_id res chain seq x y z
N SER A 1 -3.14 -15.37 -7.14
CA SER A 1 -4.50 -15.62 -6.65
C SER A 1 -4.59 -15.54 -5.13
N SER A 2 -5.77 -15.19 -4.60
CA SER A 2 -6.06 -15.14 -3.15
C SER A 2 -5.90 -16.48 -2.42
N ALA A 3 -6.10 -17.61 -3.10
CA ALA A 3 -5.87 -18.95 -2.53
C ALA A 3 -4.43 -19.15 -2.03
N ALA A 4 -3.44 -18.56 -2.71
CA ALA A 4 -2.06 -18.60 -2.26
C ALA A 4 -1.82 -17.72 -1.02
N LEU A 5 -2.46 -16.54 -0.93
CA LEU A 5 -2.40 -15.69 0.26
C LEU A 5 -3.06 -16.34 1.48
N LEU A 6 -4.15 -17.08 1.29
CA LEU A 6 -4.79 -17.87 2.34
C LEU A 6 -3.80 -18.89 2.95
N GLU A 7 -3.09 -19.67 2.13
CA GLU A 7 -2.06 -20.60 2.62
C GLU A 7 -0.89 -19.88 3.32
N VAL A 8 -0.43 -18.76 2.76
CA VAL A 8 0.62 -17.91 3.38
C VAL A 8 0.17 -17.44 4.76
N ALA A 9 -1.04 -16.90 4.89
CA ALA A 9 -1.61 -16.41 6.14
C ALA A 9 -1.83 -17.52 7.19
N HIS A 10 -2.13 -18.75 6.75
CA HIS A 10 -2.25 -19.90 7.65
C HIS A 10 -0.89 -20.38 8.18
N ARG A 11 0.16 -20.31 7.34
CA ARG A 11 1.49 -20.89 7.65
C ARG A 11 2.46 -19.89 8.29
N LEU A 12 2.29 -18.59 8.04
CA LEU A 12 3.23 -17.54 8.45
C LEU A 12 2.56 -16.48 9.34
N PRO A 13 2.04 -16.81 10.54
CA PRO A 13 1.40 -15.84 11.43
C PRO A 13 2.34 -14.73 11.95
N ALA A 14 3.66 -14.96 11.86
CA ALA A 14 4.70 -14.00 12.23
C ALA A 14 5.23 -13.19 11.03
N LEU A 15 4.55 -13.20 9.88
CA LEU A 15 4.97 -12.46 8.69
C LEU A 15 4.96 -10.95 8.94
N GLU A 16 6.10 -10.30 8.72
CA GLU A 16 6.25 -8.84 8.89
C GLU A 16 6.22 -8.05 7.58
N VAL A 17 6.51 -8.70 6.43
CA VAL A 17 6.53 -8.06 5.11
C VAL A 17 5.87 -8.99 4.10
N LEU A 18 4.94 -8.46 3.30
CA LEU A 18 4.32 -9.16 2.17
C LEU A 18 4.21 -8.22 0.96
N HIS A 19 4.91 -8.53 -0.13
CA HIS A 19 4.79 -7.80 -1.39
C HIS A 19 4.29 -8.73 -2.49
N VAL A 20 3.08 -8.44 -3.00
CA VAL A 20 2.34 -9.22 -4.01
C VAL A 20 1.66 -8.29 -5.04
N GLY A 21 2.21 -7.09 -5.23
CA GLY A 21 1.75 -6.14 -6.24
C GLY A 21 1.77 -6.70 -7.67
N GLY A 22 0.91 -6.16 -8.53
CA GLY A 22 0.70 -6.64 -9.90
C GLY A 22 -0.14 -7.92 -10.03
N CYS A 23 -0.83 -8.34 -8.96
CA CYS A 23 -1.68 -9.55 -8.95
C CYS A 23 -3.18 -9.19 -9.07
N PRO A 24 -3.78 -9.13 -10.28
CA PRO A 24 -5.19 -8.74 -10.43
C PRO A 24 -6.18 -9.78 -9.87
N GLU A 25 -5.77 -11.06 -9.76
CA GLU A 25 -6.52 -12.13 -9.10
C GLU A 25 -6.44 -12.11 -7.57
N LEU A 26 -5.83 -11.08 -6.98
CA LEU A 26 -5.92 -10.83 -5.56
C LEU A 26 -7.18 -10.02 -5.29
N ASP A 27 -8.01 -10.53 -4.39
CA ASP A 27 -9.28 -9.95 -3.96
C ASP A 27 -9.33 -9.80 -2.43
N ASP A 28 -10.50 -9.38 -1.95
CA ASP A 28 -10.75 -9.09 -0.54
C ASP A 28 -10.52 -10.29 0.40
N ALA A 29 -10.75 -11.53 -0.08
CA ALA A 29 -10.52 -12.73 0.73
C ALA A 29 -9.03 -12.96 0.99
N GLY A 30 -8.17 -12.71 0.01
CA GLY A 30 -6.72 -12.87 0.14
C GLY A 30 -6.10 -11.84 1.08
N VAL A 31 -6.49 -10.57 0.93
CA VAL A 31 -6.00 -9.46 1.79
C VAL A 31 -6.50 -9.63 3.22
N SER A 32 -7.78 -9.93 3.41
CA SER A 32 -8.39 -10.13 4.73
C SER A 32 -7.79 -11.32 5.48
N ALA A 33 -7.44 -12.41 4.79
CA ALA A 33 -6.77 -13.56 5.41
C ALA A 33 -5.41 -13.17 6.01
N VAL A 34 -4.60 -12.38 5.29
CA VAL A 34 -3.31 -11.90 5.79
C VAL A 34 -3.51 -10.88 6.92
N ALA A 35 -4.43 -9.92 6.76
CA ALA A 35 -4.73 -8.92 7.79
C ALA A 35 -5.14 -9.54 9.14
N THR A 36 -5.99 -10.57 9.11
CA THR A 36 -6.52 -11.22 10.32
C THR A 36 -5.56 -12.20 11.00
N ARG A 37 -4.58 -12.75 10.28
CA ARG A 37 -3.69 -13.82 10.80
C ARG A 37 -2.24 -13.39 10.99
N CYS A 38 -1.75 -12.44 10.21
CA CYS A 38 -0.38 -11.94 10.28
C CYS A 38 -0.32 -10.69 11.19
N ALA A 39 -0.57 -10.87 12.49
CA ALA A 39 -0.65 -9.76 13.45
C ALA A 39 0.68 -8.97 13.64
N ARG A 40 1.78 -9.43 13.02
CA ARG A 40 3.09 -8.76 12.98
C ARG A 40 3.38 -8.02 11.68
N LEU A 41 2.43 -7.96 10.74
CA LEU A 41 2.62 -7.36 9.42
C LEU A 41 2.89 -5.86 9.53
N ARG A 42 4.08 -5.45 9.08
CA ARG A 42 4.59 -4.06 9.05
C ARG A 42 4.59 -3.46 7.65
N SER A 43 4.76 -4.25 6.60
CA SER A 43 4.75 -3.78 5.21
C SER A 43 3.87 -4.66 4.32
N LEU A 44 2.97 -4.04 3.57
CA LEU A 44 2.06 -4.70 2.63
C LEU A 44 2.06 -3.98 1.28
N ASP A 45 2.34 -4.70 0.21
CA ASP A 45 2.12 -4.25 -1.17
C ASP A 45 1.13 -5.18 -1.85
N VAL A 46 -0.04 -4.62 -2.19
CA VAL A 46 -1.14 -5.27 -2.91
C VAL A 46 -1.56 -4.42 -4.11
N SER A 47 -0.64 -3.62 -4.65
CA SER A 47 -0.87 -2.73 -5.77
C SER A 47 -1.41 -3.48 -7.00
N GLY A 48 -2.34 -2.86 -7.74
CA GLY A 48 -2.98 -3.47 -8.92
C GLY A 48 -3.84 -4.70 -8.63
N SER A 49 -4.24 -4.92 -7.37
CA SER A 49 -5.19 -5.95 -7.00
C SER A 49 -6.65 -5.50 -7.21
N SER A 50 -7.56 -6.47 -7.19
CA SER A 50 -9.01 -6.24 -7.28
C SER A 50 -9.68 -6.05 -5.90
N MET A 51 -8.89 -5.63 -4.89
CA MET A 51 -9.39 -5.32 -3.55
C MET A 51 -10.36 -4.13 -3.55
N ARG A 52 -11.28 -4.13 -2.58
CA ARG A 52 -12.31 -3.11 -2.33
C ARG A 52 -12.22 -2.59 -0.90
N ASP A 53 -13.10 -1.65 -0.58
CA ASP A 53 -13.18 -0.98 0.72
C ASP A 53 -13.19 -1.97 1.91
N GLU A 54 -13.86 -3.12 1.79
CA GLU A 54 -13.88 -4.18 2.82
C GLU A 54 -12.48 -4.59 3.28
N SER A 55 -11.52 -4.76 2.36
CA SER A 55 -10.13 -5.08 2.70
C SER A 55 -9.48 -4.01 3.59
N LEU A 56 -9.73 -2.73 3.32
CA LEU A 56 -9.13 -1.64 4.11
C LEU A 56 -9.77 -1.54 5.50
N HIS A 57 -11.08 -1.78 5.64
CA HIS A 57 -11.70 -1.87 6.96
C HIS A 57 -11.14 -3.06 7.77
N VAL A 58 -10.94 -4.23 7.14
CA VAL A 58 -10.34 -5.40 7.81
C VAL A 58 -8.87 -5.14 8.19
N LEU A 59 -8.10 -4.46 7.33
CA LEU A 59 -6.73 -4.03 7.65
C LEU A 59 -6.70 -3.02 8.81
N ALA A 60 -7.60 -2.03 8.84
CA ALA A 60 -7.72 -1.10 9.98
C ALA A 60 -8.03 -1.83 11.30
N ALA A 61 -8.92 -2.83 11.24
CA ALA A 61 -9.41 -3.56 12.40
C ALA A 61 -8.42 -4.60 12.98
N HIS A 62 -7.41 -5.05 12.22
CA HIS A 62 -6.50 -6.14 12.66
C HIS A 62 -5.01 -5.83 12.49
N ALA A 63 -4.62 -5.05 11.49
CA ALA A 63 -3.21 -4.82 11.14
C ALA A 63 -2.62 -3.64 11.93
N HIS A 64 -2.70 -3.70 13.26
CA HIS A 64 -2.33 -2.59 14.15
C HIS A 64 -0.82 -2.25 14.17
N VAL A 65 0.05 -2.98 13.46
CA VAL A 65 1.49 -2.68 13.33
C VAL A 65 1.99 -2.40 11.89
N LEU A 66 1.06 -2.30 10.92
CA LEU A 66 1.29 -2.12 9.47
C LEU A 66 1.81 -0.73 9.03
N GLU A 67 3.08 -0.44 9.33
CA GLU A 67 3.76 0.85 9.06
C GLU A 67 3.76 1.30 7.59
N ASP A 68 3.82 0.39 6.62
CA ASP A 68 3.97 0.70 5.20
C ASP A 68 2.90 0.00 4.34
N VAL A 69 2.15 0.76 3.54
CA VAL A 69 1.10 0.21 2.66
C VAL A 69 1.23 0.74 1.23
N ASN A 70 1.24 -0.16 0.24
CA ASN A 70 1.08 0.17 -1.18
C ASN A 70 -0.24 -0.40 -1.73
N ILE A 71 -1.12 0.53 -2.12
CA ILE A 71 -2.42 0.28 -2.78
C ILE A 71 -2.53 1.06 -4.11
N ALA A 72 -1.39 1.35 -4.75
CA ALA A 72 -1.36 1.91 -6.10
C ALA A 72 -2.15 1.03 -7.08
N ALA A 73 -2.85 1.65 -8.04
CA ALA A 73 -3.70 0.97 -9.03
C ALA A 73 -4.79 0.05 -8.46
N CYS A 74 -5.15 0.16 -7.17
CA CYS A 74 -6.35 -0.48 -6.63
C CYS A 74 -7.59 0.37 -6.98
N PHE A 75 -8.18 0.10 -8.15
CA PHE A 75 -9.22 0.94 -8.77
C PHE A 75 -10.59 0.92 -8.07
N TYR A 76 -10.85 -0.04 -7.19
CA TYR A 76 -12.14 -0.21 -6.51
C TYR A 76 -12.17 0.34 -5.08
N LEU A 77 -11.18 1.15 -4.69
CA LEU A 77 -11.10 1.79 -3.38
C LEU A 77 -11.65 3.22 -3.39
N THR A 78 -12.59 3.53 -2.50
CA THR A 78 -13.13 4.89 -2.34
C THR A 78 -12.15 5.84 -1.64
N SER A 79 -12.26 7.15 -1.88
CA SER A 79 -11.47 8.16 -1.14
C SER A 79 -11.79 8.15 0.36
N ASP A 80 -13.01 7.76 0.71
CA ASP A 80 -13.53 7.85 2.07
C ASP A 80 -13.00 6.71 2.93
N VAL A 81 -12.96 5.47 2.40
CA VAL A 81 -12.29 4.35 3.10
C VAL A 81 -10.79 4.58 3.23
N ILE A 82 -10.13 5.19 2.23
CA ILE A 82 -8.70 5.50 2.32
C ILE A 82 -8.47 6.53 3.43
N ARG A 83 -9.32 7.56 3.51
CA ARG A 83 -9.26 8.54 4.61
C ARG A 83 -9.53 7.90 5.97
N GLU A 84 -10.55 7.05 6.11
CA GLU A 84 -10.84 6.33 7.35
C GLU A 84 -9.65 5.47 7.78
N PHE A 85 -9.09 4.68 6.85
CA PHE A 85 -7.96 3.80 7.09
C PHE A 85 -6.75 4.54 7.67
N VAL A 86 -6.35 5.67 7.08
CA VAL A 86 -5.19 6.43 7.56
C VAL A 86 -5.42 7.12 8.91
N HIS A 87 -6.67 7.44 9.26
CA HIS A 87 -7.01 8.01 10.56
C HIS A 87 -7.05 6.93 11.67
N THR A 88 -7.62 5.76 11.38
CA THR A 88 -7.72 4.65 12.34
C THR A 88 -6.37 3.97 12.60
N ARG A 89 -5.54 3.79 11.56
CA ARG A 89 -4.35 2.93 11.61
C ARG A 89 -3.11 3.69 12.07
N GLU A 90 -3.18 4.32 13.26
CA GLU A 90 -2.29 5.40 13.77
C GLU A 90 -0.78 5.31 13.52
N SER A 91 -0.22 4.10 13.51
CA SER A 91 1.22 3.87 13.33
C SER A 91 1.62 3.75 11.85
N LEU A 92 0.76 4.16 10.91
CA LEU A 92 1.05 4.19 9.48
C LEU A 92 2.05 5.32 9.22
N ARG A 93 3.12 4.99 8.51
CA ARG A 93 4.24 5.88 8.19
C ARG A 93 4.29 6.19 6.71
N ARG A 94 4.10 5.18 5.84
CA ARG A 94 3.97 5.38 4.40
C ARG A 94 2.66 4.84 3.86
N LEU A 95 2.05 5.62 2.97
CA LEU A 95 0.98 5.17 2.10
C LEU A 95 1.33 5.52 0.66
N THR A 96 1.42 4.51 -0.21
CA THR A 96 1.61 4.70 -1.64
C THR A 96 0.26 4.76 -2.35
N LEU A 97 -0.02 5.90 -2.97
CA LEU A 97 -1.21 6.18 -3.78
C LEU A 97 -0.76 6.61 -5.18
N SER A 98 -1.02 5.79 -6.19
CA SER A 98 -0.83 6.17 -7.59
C SER A 98 -1.88 5.48 -8.46
N ARG A 99 -2.18 6.06 -9.64
CA ARG A 99 -2.96 5.40 -10.70
C ARG A 99 -4.31 4.82 -10.27
N SER A 100 -4.99 5.40 -9.28
CA SER A 100 -6.38 5.06 -8.91
C SER A 100 -7.32 6.23 -9.21
N LEU A 101 -8.57 5.93 -9.55
CA LEU A 101 -9.60 6.92 -9.94
C LEU A 101 -9.94 7.90 -8.82
N THR A 102 -9.70 7.52 -7.56
CA THR A 102 -10.03 8.29 -6.36
C THR A 102 -8.90 9.19 -5.87
N CYS A 103 -7.69 9.00 -6.38
CA CYS A 103 -6.49 9.76 -5.99
C CYS A 103 -6.31 11.02 -6.85
N SER A 104 -7.21 12.00 -6.71
CA SER A 104 -6.96 13.36 -7.22
C SER A 104 -5.81 14.04 -6.46
N SER A 105 -5.12 14.99 -7.09
CA SER A 105 -4.08 15.79 -6.41
C SER A 105 -4.62 16.51 -5.17
N TRP A 106 -5.84 17.05 -5.26
CA TRP A 106 -6.52 17.65 -4.11
C TRP A 106 -6.68 16.67 -2.93
N PHE A 107 -7.02 15.40 -3.20
CA PHE A 107 -7.16 14.39 -2.16
C PHE A 107 -5.82 14.08 -1.49
N THR A 108 -4.74 13.87 -2.26
CA THR A 108 -3.40 13.65 -1.70
C THR A 108 -2.90 14.87 -0.92
N ASP A 109 -3.15 16.08 -1.42
CA ASP A 109 -2.77 17.33 -0.74
C ASP A 109 -3.62 17.58 0.52
N SER A 110 -4.87 17.10 0.56
CA SER A 110 -5.71 17.11 1.76
C SER A 110 -5.15 16.16 2.82
N LEU A 111 -4.90 14.90 2.45
CA LEU A 111 -4.31 13.91 3.36
C LEU A 111 -2.94 14.32 3.90
N ALA A 112 -2.07 14.91 3.06
CA ALA A 112 -0.76 15.42 3.49
C ALA A 112 -0.86 16.54 4.54
N ARG A 113 -1.92 17.36 4.47
CA ARG A 113 -2.20 18.42 5.45
C ARG A 113 -2.90 17.88 6.72
N GLU A 114 -3.78 16.91 6.56
CA GLU A 114 -4.49 16.23 7.67
C GLU A 114 -3.51 15.41 8.53
N LEU A 115 -2.53 14.74 7.91
CA LEU A 115 -1.64 13.78 8.56
C LEU A 115 -0.16 14.05 8.21
N PRO A 116 0.48 15.10 8.77
CA PRO A 116 1.87 15.46 8.46
C PRO A 116 2.93 14.42 8.89
N LYS A 117 2.52 13.38 9.64
CA LYS A 117 3.34 12.21 9.97
C LYS A 117 3.38 11.13 8.87
N LEU A 118 2.46 11.20 7.90
CA LEU A 118 2.25 10.20 6.86
C LEU A 118 2.99 10.62 5.58
N GLU A 119 4.03 9.87 5.24
CA GLU A 119 4.74 9.98 3.97
C GLU A 119 3.85 9.42 2.84
N LEU A 120 3.24 10.32 2.08
CA LEU A 120 2.47 9.96 0.88
C LEU A 120 3.42 9.77 -0.30
N ALA A 121 3.61 8.52 -0.72
CA ALA A 121 4.39 8.21 -1.90
C ALA A 121 3.48 8.18 -3.14
N ILE A 122 3.73 9.09 -4.08
CA ILE A 122 3.16 8.99 -5.43
C ILE A 122 4.17 8.20 -6.26
N GLU A 123 3.87 6.92 -6.50
CA GLU A 123 4.72 6.09 -7.36
C GLU A 123 4.71 6.68 -8.78
N ALA A 124 5.82 7.34 -9.15
CA ALA A 124 6.06 7.77 -10.51
C ALA A 124 6.01 6.53 -11.42
N ALA A 125 5.10 6.54 -12.40
CA ALA A 125 4.89 5.42 -13.31
C ALA A 125 6.23 4.87 -13.82
N GLN A 126 6.44 3.57 -13.61
CA GLN A 126 7.76 2.93 -13.63
C GLN A 126 8.66 3.46 -14.74
N VAL A 127 9.66 4.27 -14.35
CA VAL A 127 10.76 4.59 -15.26
C VAL A 127 11.40 3.26 -15.64
N PRO A 128 11.39 2.85 -16.92
CA PRO A 128 11.93 1.55 -17.31
C PRO A 128 13.40 1.51 -16.89
N GLN A 129 13.91 0.33 -16.49
CA GLN A 129 15.26 0.23 -15.90
C GLN A 129 16.38 0.79 -16.81
N SER A 130 16.13 0.89 -18.12
CA SER A 130 16.96 1.55 -19.12
C SER A 130 17.10 3.08 -18.99
N LEU A 131 16.28 3.73 -18.16
CA LEU A 131 16.24 5.19 -17.94
C LEU A 131 16.59 5.59 -16.49
N ARG A 132 17.25 4.70 -15.75
CA ARG A 132 17.96 5.09 -14.52
C ARG A 132 19.14 5.99 -14.90
N TRP A 133 18.95 7.29 -14.76
CA TRP A 133 20.06 8.24 -14.76
C TRP A 133 20.99 7.88 -13.59
N HIS A 134 22.18 7.39 -13.91
CA HIS A 134 23.27 7.41 -12.95
C HIS A 134 23.57 8.88 -12.61
N PRO A 135 23.77 9.25 -11.33
CA PRO A 135 24.32 10.55 -11.02
C PRO A 135 25.67 10.65 -11.72
N LEU A 136 25.84 11.65 -12.59
CA LEU A 136 27.16 11.97 -13.12
C LEU A 136 28.10 12.22 -11.93
N PRO A 137 29.32 11.64 -11.92
CA PRO A 137 30.24 11.87 -10.82
C PRO A 137 30.53 13.37 -10.72
N PHE A 138 30.36 13.92 -9.50
CA PHE A 138 30.77 15.28 -9.17
C PHE A 138 32.30 15.37 -9.17
N THR A 139 32.86 15.60 -10.35
CA THR A 139 34.26 15.96 -10.64
C THR A 139 34.25 16.75 -11.95
N GLU A 140 34.85 17.92 -12.10
CA GLU A 140 35.46 18.85 -11.13
C GLU A 140 35.46 20.25 -11.81
N PHE A 141 35.98 21.29 -11.16
CA PHE A 141 36.04 22.66 -11.72
C PHE A 141 36.83 22.74 -13.05
N TYR A 142 36.35 23.54 -14.01
CA TYR A 142 36.96 24.84 -14.40
C TYR A 142 36.07 25.62 -15.38
#